data_AF-A0A819FGY8-F1
#
_entry.id   AF-A0A819FGY8-F1
#
_cell.length_a   1.000
_cell.length_b   1.000
_cell.length_c   1.000
_cell.angle_alpha   90.00
_cell.angle_beta   90.00
_cell.angle_gamma   90.00
#
_symmetry.space_group_name_H-M   'P 1'
#
loop_
_entity.id
_entity.type
_entity.pdbx_description
1 polymer ?
#
loop_
_entity_poly.entity_id
_entity_poly.type
_entity_poly.pdbx_seq_one_letter_code
_entity_poly.pdbx_strand_id
1 'polypeptide(L)'
;KEVNEALDIMQQFTRAAFYHYLKTKDGNKEEQHQYCPKTSNTWCFYHQQKMLSSRNNTNIRKKNDRNFLDPIFRDILQPLIDKLTSKELLRRCLRGITQNSNESLNSIVW
;
A
#
# COMPACT_ATOMS: atom_id res chain seq x y z
N LYS A 1 4.98 -10.55 -20.52
CA LYS A 1 3.65 -10.44 -19.86
C LYS A 1 3.82 -10.40 -18.35
N GLU A 2 4.46 -11.40 -17.75
CA GLU A 2 4.72 -11.52 -16.30
C GLU A 2 5.47 -10.33 -15.69
N VAL A 3 6.50 -9.80 -16.36
CA VAL A 3 7.24 -8.62 -15.87
C VAL A 3 6.32 -7.39 -15.70
N ASN A 4 5.43 -7.12 -16.66
CA ASN A 4 4.55 -5.96 -16.56
C ASN A 4 3.51 -6.13 -15.46
N GLU A 5 2.99 -7.35 -15.28
CA GLU A 5 2.08 -7.69 -14.20
C GLU A 5 2.75 -7.51 -12.83
N ALA A 6 3.99 -7.99 -12.66
CA ALA A 6 4.75 -7.77 -11.43
C ALA A 6 4.95 -6.27 -11.13
N LEU A 7 5.25 -5.46 -12.16
CA LEU A 7 5.40 -4.00 -12.00
C LEU A 7 4.08 -3.33 -11.60
N ASP A 8 2.96 -3.75 -12.20
CA ASP A 8 1.64 -3.21 -11.87
C ASP A 8 1.23 -3.57 -10.44
N ILE A 9 1.51 -4.80 -10.01
CA ILE A 9 1.33 -5.26 -8.62
C ILE A 9 2.18 -4.39 -7.68
N MET A 10 3.48 -4.25 -7.93
CA MET A 10 4.36 -3.44 -7.08
C MET A 10 3.86 -2.00 -6.95
N GLN A 11 3.50 -1.36 -8.07
CA GLN A 11 2.95 0.00 -8.08
C GLN A 11 1.66 0.09 -7.25
N GLN A 12 0.73 -0.86 -7.43
CA GLN A 12 -0.52 -0.90 -6.68
C GLN A 12 -0.26 -1.05 -5.18
N PHE A 13 0.61 -1.97 -4.77
CA PHE A 13 0.87 -2.23 -3.35
C PHE A 13 1.56 -1.04 -2.66
N THR A 14 2.52 -0.39 -3.31
CA THR A 14 3.15 0.82 -2.75
C THR A 14 2.13 1.95 -2.60
N ARG A 15 1.27 2.17 -3.60
CA ARG A 15 0.18 3.16 -3.51
C ARG A 15 -0.84 2.78 -2.43
N ALA A 16 -1.17 1.49 -2.30
CA ALA A 16 -2.07 0.99 -1.27
C ALA A 16 -1.53 1.28 0.14
N ALA A 17 -0.24 1.04 0.38
CA ALA A 17 0.39 1.36 1.66
C ALA A 17 0.29 2.87 1.95
N PHE A 18 0.59 3.73 0.98
CA PHE A 18 0.51 5.17 1.15
C PHE A 18 -0.92 5.67 1.43
N TYR A 19 -1.87 5.32 0.57
CA TYR A 19 -3.25 5.80 0.68
C TYR A 19 -3.98 5.23 1.89
N HIS A 20 -3.68 3.98 2.31
CA HIS A 20 -4.33 3.37 3.46
C HIS A 20 -4.07 4.12 4.76
N TYR A 21 -2.89 4.75 4.90
CA TYR A 21 -2.50 5.51 6.10
C TYR A 21 -2.76 7.02 5.99
N LEU A 22 -3.24 7.50 4.84
CA LEU A 22 -3.61 8.90 4.65
C LEU A 22 -5.09 9.13 4.93
N LYS A 23 -5.39 10.17 5.71
CA LYS A 23 -6.75 10.69 5.78
C LYS A 23 -7.13 11.36 4.45
N THR A 24 -8.40 11.29 4.12
CA THR A 24 -9.03 12.08 3.04
C THR A 24 -9.62 13.35 3.65
N LYS A 25 -9.66 14.45 2.89
CA LYS A 25 -10.18 15.75 3.36
C LYS A 25 -11.61 15.62 3.93
N ASP A 26 -12.43 14.82 3.26
CA ASP A 26 -13.84 14.63 3.62
C ASP A 26 -14.12 13.30 4.36
N GLY A 27 -13.07 12.56 4.77
CA GLY A 27 -13.22 11.27 5.42
C GLY A 27 -13.74 10.13 4.52
N ASN A 28 -13.74 10.32 3.19
CA ASN A 28 -14.10 9.29 2.21
C ASN A 28 -13.21 8.04 2.32
N LYS A 29 -13.78 6.94 2.79
CA LYS A 29 -13.09 5.65 2.96
C LYS A 29 -12.86 4.89 1.64
N GLU A 30 -13.73 5.05 0.63
CA GLU A 30 -13.51 4.41 -0.68
C GLU A 30 -12.25 4.95 -1.34
N GLU A 31 -12.07 6.28 -1.29
CA GLU A 31 -10.86 6.94 -1.80
C GLU A 31 -9.62 6.53 -0.98
N GLN A 32 -9.73 6.47 0.35
CA GLN A 32 -8.62 6.03 1.22
C GLN A 32 -8.16 4.61 0.90
N HIS A 33 -9.09 3.70 0.57
CA HIS A 33 -8.80 2.29 0.32
C HIS A 33 -8.77 1.93 -1.17
N GLN A 34 -8.71 2.90 -2.08
CA GLN A 34 -8.91 2.68 -3.52
C GLN A 34 -7.89 1.71 -4.14
N TYR A 35 -6.63 1.76 -3.69
CA TYR A 35 -5.55 0.91 -4.20
C TYR A 35 -5.40 -0.42 -3.44
N CYS A 36 -6.06 -0.55 -2.28
CA CYS A 36 -5.97 -1.77 -1.49
C CYS A 36 -6.48 -2.99 -2.29
N PRO A 37 -5.87 -4.18 -2.11
CA PRO A 37 -6.34 -5.38 -2.79
C PRO A 37 -7.82 -5.65 -2.48
N LYS A 38 -8.61 -5.97 -3.51
CA LYS A 38 -10.04 -6.31 -3.40
C LYS A 38 -10.26 -7.82 -3.51
N THR A 39 -9.34 -8.60 -2.97
CA THR A 39 -9.38 -10.06 -2.98
C THR A 39 -9.91 -10.59 -1.64
N SER A 40 -10.30 -11.86 -1.61
CA SER A 40 -10.79 -12.53 -0.38
C SER A 40 -9.75 -12.56 0.74
N ASN A 41 -8.46 -12.58 0.40
CA ASN A 41 -7.34 -12.59 1.35
C ASN A 41 -6.65 -11.22 1.48
N THR A 42 -7.39 -10.12 1.26
CA THR A 42 -6.83 -8.77 1.43
C THR A 42 -6.49 -8.49 2.88
N TRP A 43 -5.41 -7.76 3.15
CA TRP A 43 -5.09 -7.25 4.50
C TRP A 43 -5.94 -6.02 4.88
N CYS A 44 -6.65 -5.43 3.92
CA CYS A 44 -7.46 -4.24 4.13
C CYS A 44 -8.80 -4.58 4.78
N PHE A 45 -8.91 -4.32 6.08
CA PHE A 45 -10.13 -4.59 6.86
C PHE A 45 -11.39 -3.91 6.30
N TYR A 46 -11.26 -2.73 5.67
CA TYR A 46 -12.38 -2.06 5.00
C TYR A 46 -12.97 -2.92 3.87
N HIS A 47 -12.14 -3.44 2.97
CA HIS A 47 -12.61 -4.30 1.87
C HIS A 47 -13.06 -5.67 2.36
N GLN A 48 -12.38 -6.26 3.36
CA GLN A 48 -12.85 -7.49 4.00
C GLN A 48 -14.28 -7.33 4.52
N GLN A 49 -14.56 -6.25 5.25
CA GLN A 49 -15.89 -5.97 5.75
C GLN A 49 -16.89 -5.72 4.64
N LYS A 50 -16.55 -4.92 3.62
CA LYS A 50 -17.46 -4.69 2.48
C LYS A 50 -17.91 -6.00 1.83
N MET A 51 -17.00 -6.97 1.71
CA MET A 51 -17.30 -8.33 1.22
C MET A 51 -18.16 -9.16 2.18
N LEU A 52 -17.95 -9.03 3.50
CA LEU A 52 -18.68 -9.78 4.54
C LEU A 52 -20.05 -9.18 4.88
N SER A 53 -20.19 -7.86 4.90
CA SER A 53 -21.45 -7.14 5.08
C SER A 53 -22.40 -7.39 3.90
N SER A 54 -21.86 -7.65 2.72
CA SER A 54 -22.65 -8.17 1.58
C SER A 54 -23.20 -9.59 1.82
N ARG A 55 -22.81 -10.25 2.93
CA ARG A 55 -23.17 -11.63 3.33
C ARG A 55 -23.83 -11.71 4.72
N ASN A 56 -24.41 -10.62 5.24
CA ASN A 56 -25.26 -10.58 6.45
C ASN A 56 -24.61 -10.97 7.80
N ASN A 57 -23.31 -10.74 8.02
CA ASN A 57 -22.67 -11.04 9.31
C ASN A 57 -22.11 -9.75 9.96
N THR A 58 -22.74 -9.27 11.05
CA THR A 58 -22.41 -7.96 11.65
C THR A 58 -21.87 -8.08 13.08
N ASN A 59 -20.55 -8.12 13.21
CA ASN A 59 -19.85 -7.66 14.41
C ASN A 59 -18.68 -6.79 13.95
N ILE A 60 -18.93 -5.47 13.92
CA ILE A 60 -18.03 -4.46 13.34
C ILE A 60 -16.99 -4.06 14.40
N ARG A 61 -15.77 -4.58 14.29
CA ARG A 61 -14.64 -4.07 15.05
C ARG A 61 -14.19 -2.74 14.41
N LYS A 62 -14.53 -1.60 15.02
CA LYS A 62 -13.96 -0.31 14.61
C LYS A 62 -12.44 -0.36 14.83
N LYS A 63 -11.66 -0.36 13.75
CA LYS A 63 -10.21 -0.15 13.87
C LYS A 63 -9.99 1.27 14.37
N ASN A 64 -9.06 1.40 15.29
CA ASN A 64 -8.68 2.68 15.86
C ASN A 64 -7.93 3.47 14.79
N ASP A 65 -8.51 4.55 14.27
CA ASP A 65 -7.87 5.48 13.31
C ASP A 65 -6.76 6.34 13.96
N ARG A 66 -6.29 5.93 15.15
CA ARG A 66 -5.15 6.57 15.82
C ARG A 66 -3.93 6.30 14.95
N ASN A 67 -3.31 7.38 14.47
CA ASN A 67 -2.03 7.43 13.74
C ASN A 67 -2.10 7.52 12.20
N PHE A 68 -3.21 7.95 11.60
CA PHE A 68 -3.21 8.29 10.16
C PHE A 68 -2.67 9.70 9.90
N LEU A 69 -1.95 9.84 8.79
CA LEU A 69 -1.38 11.10 8.32
C LEU A 69 -2.48 12.08 7.93
N ASP A 70 -2.26 13.36 8.24
CA ASP A 70 -3.14 14.46 7.85
C ASP A 70 -3.20 14.60 6.31
N PRO A 71 -4.33 15.05 5.74
CA PRO A 71 -4.43 15.24 4.30
C PRO A 71 -3.36 16.15 3.69
N ILE A 72 -2.76 17.08 4.45
CA ILE A 72 -1.65 17.93 3.96
C ILE A 72 -0.44 17.11 3.49
N PHE A 73 -0.18 15.96 4.11
CA PHE A 73 0.95 15.10 3.74
C PHE A 73 0.75 14.43 2.38
N ARG A 74 -0.49 14.34 1.90
CA ARG A 74 -0.76 13.79 0.57
C ARG A 74 -0.07 14.64 -0.49
N ASP A 75 -0.32 15.94 -0.49
CA ASP A 75 0.17 16.84 -1.53
C ASP A 75 1.71 16.91 -1.52
N ILE A 76 2.32 16.75 -0.34
CA ILE A 76 3.78 16.72 -0.16
C ILE A 76 4.38 15.39 -0.64
N LEU A 77 3.78 14.26 -0.29
CA LEU A 77 4.36 12.93 -0.51
C LEU A 77 3.93 12.30 -1.84
N GLN A 78 2.82 12.72 -2.44
CA GLN A 78 2.30 12.15 -3.68
C GLN A 78 3.33 12.19 -4.83
N PRO A 79 4.03 13.31 -5.10
CA PRO A 79 5.06 13.33 -6.15
C PRO A 79 6.21 12.34 -5.90
N LEU A 80 6.57 12.15 -4.62
CA LEU A 80 7.59 11.18 -4.23
C LEU A 80 7.09 9.76 -4.46
N ILE A 81 5.86 9.44 -4.05
CA ILE A 81 5.26 8.12 -4.26
C ILE A 81 5.11 7.81 -5.75
N ASP A 82 4.74 8.78 -6.59
CA ASP A 82 4.65 8.58 -8.04
C ASP A 82 6.02 8.31 -8.67
N LYS A 83 7.07 8.99 -8.21
CA LYS A 83 8.45 8.69 -8.64
C LYS A 83 8.88 7.30 -8.18
N LEU A 84 8.62 6.95 -6.92
CA LEU A 84 8.97 5.65 -6.33
C LEU A 84 8.20 4.48 -6.98
N THR A 85 7.02 4.75 -7.51
CA THR A 85 6.19 3.77 -8.19
C THR A 85 6.30 3.81 -9.71
N SER A 86 7.27 4.56 -10.25
CA SER A 86 7.56 4.55 -11.68
C SER A 86 8.02 3.15 -12.12
N LYS A 87 7.49 2.66 -13.24
CA LYS A 87 7.83 1.33 -13.76
C LYS A 87 9.33 1.18 -14.04
N GLU A 88 9.99 2.27 -14.40
CA GLU A 88 11.44 2.31 -14.61
C GLU A 88 12.22 2.01 -13.33
N LEU A 89 11.83 2.64 -12.21
CA LEU A 89 12.46 2.35 -10.92
C LEU A 89 12.12 0.94 -10.44
N LEU A 90 10.84 0.56 -10.49
CA LEU A 90 10.37 -0.74 -10.00
C LEU A 90 10.98 -1.92 -10.77
N ARG A 91 11.30 -1.76 -12.07
CA ARG A 91 11.99 -2.78 -12.87
C ARG A 91 13.34 -3.15 -12.28
N ARG A 92 14.02 -2.23 -11.61
CA ARG A 92 15.30 -2.49 -10.93
C ARG A 92 15.13 -3.38 -9.70
N CYS A 93 13.98 -3.32 -9.04
CA CYS A 93 13.65 -4.13 -7.85
C CYS A 93 13.36 -5.60 -8.20
N LEU A 94 13.00 -5.91 -9.46
CA LEU A 94 12.72 -7.30 -9.90
C LEU A 94 13.91 -8.25 -9.75
N ARG A 95 15.13 -7.70 -9.70
CA ARG A 95 16.35 -8.50 -9.48
C ARG A 95 16.45 -9.06 -8.06
N GLY A 96 15.66 -8.54 -7.11
CA GLY A 96 15.68 -8.99 -5.72
C GLY A 96 16.99 -8.68 -4.97
N ILE A 97 17.83 -7.79 -5.51
CA ILE A 97 19.11 -7.41 -4.91
C ILE A 97 18.86 -6.25 -3.95
N THR A 98 19.47 -6.28 -2.77
CA THR A 98 19.43 -5.15 -1.83
C THR A 98 20.10 -3.92 -2.47
N GLN A 99 19.61 -2.71 -2.15
CA GLN A 99 20.22 -1.48 -2.67
C GLN A 99 21.64 -1.24 -2.11
N ASN A 100 21.98 -1.89 -0.99
CA ASN A 100 23.27 -1.80 -0.35
C ASN A 100 23.96 -3.17 -0.32
N SER A 101 24.98 -3.36 -1.15
CA SER A 101 25.83 -4.56 -1.12
C SER A 101 26.56 -4.73 0.21
N ASN A 102 26.67 -3.67 1.02
CA ASN A 102 27.28 -3.74 2.35
C ASN A 102 26.31 -4.23 3.44
N GLU A 103 24.99 -4.29 3.19
CA GLU A 103 24.04 -4.84 4.17
C GLU A 103 24.22 -6.34 4.38
N SER A 104 24.58 -7.09 3.34
CA SER A 104 24.91 -8.52 3.49
C SER A 104 26.18 -8.76 4.29
N LEU A 105 27.06 -7.76 4.38
CA LEU A 105 28.30 -7.85 5.15
C LEU A 105 28.06 -7.50 6.63
N ASN A 106 27.10 -6.61 6.91
CA ASN A 106 26.71 -6.29 8.29
C ASN A 106 26.20 -7.51 9.06
N SER A 107 25.45 -8.43 8.45
CA SER A 107 25.00 -9.67 9.14
C SER A 107 26.10 -10.70 9.40
N ILE A 108 27.29 -10.48 8.84
CA ILE A 108 28.46 -11.36 9.00
C ILE A 108 29.46 -10.74 9.96
N VAL A 109 29.56 -9.40 9.99
CA VAL A 109 30.52 -8.65 10.81
C VAL A 109 29.95 -8.26 12.18
N TRP A 110 28.65 -7.99 12.27
CA TRP A 110 27.94 -7.74 13.54
C TRP A 110 27.24 -9.00 14.04
#